data_AF-A0A7R9VYH6-F1
#
_entry.id   AF-A0A7R9VYH6-F1
#
_cell.length_a   1.000
_cell.length_b   1.000
_cell.length_c   1.000
_cell.angle_alpha   90.00
_cell.angle_beta   90.00
_cell.angle_gamma   90.00
#
_symmetry.space_group_name_H-M   'P 1'
#
loop_
_entity.id
_entity.type
_entity.pdbx_description
1 polymer ?
#
loop_
_entity_poly.entity_id
_entity_poly.type
_entity_poly.pdbx_seq_one_letter_code
_entity_poly.pdbx_strand_id
1 'polypeptide(L)'
;TVAGGAAAGPGSAELAAGFPLLLSGEWWLAVGAHHPVAAANWVFFANVDVLFWVIAQLQDSTWLIDPYWTLLPPMIGAFYWAHPAADADPLRSLVVTTLVWLWSLRLTHSYFRREEWQIGAREDWRFSSMRASIGEARWWWVSFFAAYLSQHVMLMGITLPLYFVYADPAPWHPVWDTLAAA
;
A
#
# COMPACT_ATOMS: atom_id res chain seq x y z
N THR A 1 -9.68 39.87 31.56
CA THR A 1 -10.86 39.00 31.32
C THR A 1 -10.52 38.07 30.18
N VAL A 2 -10.14 36.84 30.51
CA VAL A 2 -9.79 35.78 29.56
C VAL A 2 -11.10 35.14 29.12
N ALA A 3 -11.52 35.36 27.88
CA ALA A 3 -12.65 34.65 27.29
C ALA A 3 -12.10 33.39 26.60
N GLY A 4 -12.26 32.25 27.26
CA GLY A 4 -11.99 30.93 26.69
C GLY A 4 -13.04 30.61 25.63
N GLY A 5 -12.62 30.57 24.37
CA GLY A 5 -13.38 29.97 23.29
C GLY A 5 -13.23 28.45 23.37
N ALA A 6 -14.22 27.78 23.95
CA ALA A 6 -14.34 26.33 23.86
C ALA A 6 -14.52 25.94 22.39
N ALA A 7 -13.58 25.18 21.84
CA ALA A 7 -13.73 24.54 20.54
C ALA A 7 -14.96 23.61 20.61
N ALA A 8 -15.99 23.93 19.83
CA ALA A 8 -17.16 23.08 19.69
C ALA A 8 -16.73 21.75 19.08
N GLY A 9 -17.00 20.65 19.79
CA GLY A 9 -16.82 19.30 19.26
C GLY A 9 -17.73 19.06 18.04
N PRO A 10 -17.40 18.08 17.18
CA PRO A 10 -18.14 17.80 15.96
C PRO A 10 -19.63 17.58 16.25
N GLY A 11 -20.47 18.33 15.54
CA GLY A 11 -21.92 18.36 15.75
C GLY A 11 -22.58 17.05 15.29
N SER A 12 -23.69 16.69 15.93
CA SER A 12 -24.49 15.47 15.65
C SER A 12 -24.90 15.27 14.18
N ALA A 13 -24.78 16.30 13.32
CA ALA A 13 -25.00 16.22 11.88
C ALA A 13 -23.86 15.50 11.12
N GLU A 14 -22.60 15.61 11.56
CA GLU A 14 -21.47 14.90 10.95
C GLU A 14 -21.54 13.39 11.22
N LEU A 15 -22.02 13.00 12.40
CA LEU A 15 -22.25 11.60 12.77
C LEU A 15 -23.38 10.95 11.95
N ALA A 16 -24.38 11.73 11.51
CA ALA A 16 -25.49 11.25 10.69
C ALA A 16 -25.12 11.09 9.20
N ALA A 17 -24.03 11.71 8.74
CA ALA A 17 -23.58 11.70 7.35
C ALA A 17 -22.55 10.59 7.03
N GLY A 18 -22.33 9.65 7.96
CA GLY A 18 -21.19 8.73 7.92
C GLY A 18 -21.02 7.93 6.63
N PHE A 19 -22.10 7.43 6.01
CA PHE A 19 -21.99 6.64 4.77
C PHE A 19 -21.73 7.49 3.50
N PRO A 20 -22.43 8.62 3.28
CA PRO A 20 -22.08 9.56 2.21
C PRO A 20 -20.67 10.17 2.33
N LEU A 21 -20.17 10.40 3.56
CA LEU A 21 -18.81 10.91 3.77
C LEU A 21 -17.74 9.87 3.40
N LEU A 22 -17.95 8.58 3.69
CA LEU A 22 -17.01 7.51 3.34
C LEU A 22 -16.75 7.41 1.82
N LEU A 23 -17.67 7.91 0.99
CA LEU A 23 -17.54 7.93 -0.47
C LEU A 23 -17.11 9.31 -1.00
N SER A 24 -16.94 10.32 -0.14
CA SER A 24 -16.49 11.65 -0.55
C SER A 24 -14.96 11.71 -0.58
N GLY A 25 -14.41 12.37 -1.60
CA GLY A 25 -12.97 12.59 -1.70
C GLY A 25 -12.42 13.40 -0.51
N GLU A 26 -13.23 14.28 0.07
CA GLU A 26 -12.85 15.15 1.19
C GLU A 26 -12.56 14.37 2.47
N TRP A 27 -13.33 13.31 2.75
CA TRP A 27 -13.08 12.46 3.90
C TRP A 27 -11.78 11.68 3.75
N TRP A 28 -11.53 11.11 2.57
CA TRP A 28 -10.26 10.43 2.28
C TRP A 28 -9.06 11.37 2.32
N LEU A 29 -9.23 12.62 1.89
CA LEU A 29 -8.21 13.66 2.04
C LEU A 29 -7.96 14.00 3.52
N ALA A 30 -9.01 14.12 4.33
CA ALA A 30 -8.88 14.40 5.77
C ALA A 30 -8.24 13.24 6.54
N VAL A 31 -8.67 12.00 6.29
CA VAL A 31 -8.06 10.79 6.88
C VAL A 31 -6.62 10.65 6.39
N GLY A 32 -6.36 10.90 5.11
CA GLY A 32 -5.02 10.93 4.54
C GLY A 32 -4.10 11.92 5.25
N ALA A 33 -4.60 13.13 5.52
CA ALA A 33 -3.86 14.21 6.17
C ALA A 33 -3.53 13.95 7.65
N HIS A 34 -4.43 13.31 8.40
CA HIS A 34 -4.27 13.08 9.84
C HIS A 34 -3.74 11.68 10.20
N HIS A 35 -4.03 10.68 9.37
CA HIS A 35 -3.70 9.27 9.59
C HIS A 35 -3.17 8.64 8.30
N PRO A 36 -2.00 9.08 7.77
CA PRO A 36 -1.50 8.66 6.46
C PRO A 36 -1.30 7.16 6.35
N VAL A 37 -0.81 6.49 7.41
CA VAL A 37 -0.63 5.03 7.42
C VAL A 37 -1.98 4.31 7.36
N ALA A 38 -3.00 4.79 8.08
CA ALA A 38 -4.33 4.19 8.03
C ALA A 38 -4.97 4.40 6.65
N ALA A 39 -4.82 5.60 6.08
CA ALA A 39 -5.28 5.89 4.71
C ALA A 39 -4.63 4.96 3.69
N ALA A 40 -3.31 4.76 3.76
CA ALA A 40 -2.60 3.83 2.88
C ALA A 40 -3.14 2.39 3.02
N ASN A 41 -3.36 1.89 4.25
CA ASN A 41 -3.94 0.56 4.48
C ASN A 41 -5.36 0.45 3.89
N TRP A 42 -6.20 1.46 4.08
CA TRP A 42 -7.57 1.44 3.56
C TRP A 42 -7.62 1.50 2.04
N VAL A 43 -6.81 2.34 1.42
CA VAL A 43 -6.68 2.42 -0.03
C VAL A 43 -6.16 1.09 -0.58
N PHE A 44 -5.14 0.50 0.05
CA PHE A 44 -4.64 -0.81 -0.31
C PHE A 44 -5.72 -1.88 -0.20
N PHE A 45 -6.41 -1.96 0.94
CA PHE A 45 -7.48 -2.93 1.19
C PHE A 45 -8.56 -2.84 0.10
N ALA A 46 -9.03 -1.64 -0.21
CA ALA A 46 -10.07 -1.44 -1.21
C ALA A 46 -9.61 -1.84 -2.63
N ASN A 47 -8.39 -1.46 -3.02
CA ASN A 47 -7.88 -1.68 -4.38
C ASN A 47 -7.35 -3.10 -4.60
N VAL A 48 -6.63 -3.67 -3.64
CA VAL A 48 -5.98 -4.97 -3.77
C VAL A 48 -6.85 -6.04 -3.17
N ASP A 49 -7.17 -5.95 -1.89
CA ASP A 49 -7.85 -7.05 -1.21
C ASP A 49 -9.28 -7.25 -1.71
N VAL A 50 -9.98 -6.17 -2.03
CA VAL A 50 -11.36 -6.25 -2.54
C VAL A 50 -11.38 -6.25 -4.07
N LEU A 51 -10.90 -5.18 -4.70
CA LEU A 51 -11.05 -5.04 -6.16
C LEU A 51 -10.24 -6.09 -6.93
N PHE A 52 -8.96 -6.33 -6.62
CA PHE A 52 -8.19 -7.35 -7.37
C PHE A 52 -8.65 -8.77 -7.05
N TRP A 53 -9.12 -9.02 -5.83
CA TRP A 53 -9.75 -10.31 -5.51
C TRP A 53 -11.01 -10.53 -6.35
N VAL A 54 -11.90 -9.54 -6.45
CA VAL A 54 -13.09 -9.63 -7.33
C VAL A 54 -12.67 -9.88 -8.78
N ILE A 55 -11.67 -9.15 -9.30
CA ILE A 55 -11.14 -9.38 -10.65
C ILE A 55 -10.61 -10.81 -10.81
N ALA A 56 -9.88 -11.32 -9.82
CA ALA A 56 -9.37 -12.70 -9.87
C ALA A 56 -10.49 -13.74 -9.81
N GLN A 57 -11.57 -13.48 -9.09
CA GLN A 57 -12.75 -14.35 -9.11
C GLN A 57 -13.44 -14.35 -10.48
N LEU A 58 -13.44 -13.22 -11.20
CA LEU A 58 -14.00 -13.12 -12.55
C LEU A 58 -13.09 -13.74 -13.62
N GLN A 59 -11.78 -13.65 -13.44
CA GLN A 59 -10.76 -14.17 -14.37
C GLN A 59 -10.34 -15.60 -14.06
N ASP A 60 -10.81 -16.14 -12.94
CA ASP A 60 -10.36 -17.40 -12.36
C ASP A 60 -8.83 -17.49 -12.26
N SER A 61 -8.17 -16.41 -11.86
CA SER A 61 -6.70 -16.32 -11.82
C SER A 61 -6.24 -15.16 -10.96
N THR A 62 -5.31 -15.41 -10.03
CA THR A 62 -4.73 -14.37 -9.16
C THR A 62 -3.50 -13.69 -9.78
N TRP A 63 -3.22 -13.86 -11.08
CA TRP A 63 -2.00 -13.38 -11.73
C TRP A 63 -1.70 -11.88 -11.50
N LEU A 64 -2.73 -11.05 -11.32
CA LEU A 64 -2.61 -9.60 -11.20
C LEU A 64 -1.83 -9.17 -9.95
N ILE A 65 -1.77 -10.03 -8.93
CA ILE A 65 -1.06 -9.71 -7.68
C ILE A 65 0.46 -9.67 -7.86
N ASP A 66 1.01 -10.52 -8.74
CA ASP A 66 2.44 -10.68 -8.96
C ASP A 66 3.13 -9.37 -9.42
N PRO A 67 2.68 -8.69 -10.50
CA PRO A 67 3.29 -7.43 -10.92
C PRO A 67 2.97 -6.30 -9.96
N TYR A 68 1.84 -6.34 -9.26
CA TYR A 68 1.47 -5.26 -8.34
C TYR A 68 2.37 -5.22 -7.10
N TRP A 69 2.85 -6.38 -6.66
CA TRP A 69 3.82 -6.52 -5.58
C TRP A 69 5.10 -5.71 -5.80
N THR A 70 5.51 -5.53 -7.06
CA THR A 70 6.72 -4.77 -7.39
C THR A 70 6.45 -3.26 -7.49
N LEU A 71 5.23 -2.86 -7.85
CA LEU A 71 4.84 -1.46 -8.07
C LEU A 71 4.35 -0.76 -6.80
N LEU A 72 3.86 -1.52 -5.82
CA LEU A 72 3.29 -0.97 -4.60
C LEU A 72 4.26 -0.19 -3.72
N PRO A 73 5.47 -0.70 -3.40
CA PRO A 73 6.41 0.04 -2.55
C PRO A 73 6.77 1.45 -3.05
N PRO A 74 7.11 1.68 -4.34
CA PRO A 74 7.33 3.04 -4.82
C PRO A 74 6.06 3.89 -4.82
N MET A 75 4.87 3.32 -5.05
CA MET A 75 3.60 4.05 -4.94
C MET A 75 3.31 4.52 -3.51
N ILE A 76 3.55 3.65 -2.52
CA ILE A 76 3.41 3.99 -1.09
C ILE A 76 4.42 5.08 -0.71
N GLY A 77 5.67 4.98 -1.18
CA GLY A 77 6.68 6.02 -0.99
C GLY A 77 6.25 7.36 -1.60
N ALA A 78 5.72 7.35 -2.82
CA ALA A 78 5.21 8.55 -3.48
C ALA A 78 4.00 9.16 -2.74
N PHE A 79 3.12 8.32 -2.18
CA PHE A 79 2.00 8.75 -1.35
C PHE A 79 2.48 9.51 -0.10
N TYR A 80 3.48 8.97 0.62
CA TYR A 80 4.03 9.67 1.78
C TYR A 80 4.82 10.93 1.41
N TRP A 81 5.54 10.92 0.29
CA TRP A 81 6.24 12.10 -0.22
C TRP A 81 5.28 13.25 -0.57
N ALA A 82 4.14 12.93 -1.19
CA ALA A 82 3.13 13.92 -1.57
C ALA A 82 2.27 14.41 -0.41
N HIS A 83 2.47 13.87 0.81
CA HIS A 83 1.69 14.23 1.97
C HIS A 83 1.97 15.69 2.39
N PRO A 84 0.95 16.51 2.73
CA PRO A 84 1.15 17.93 3.06
C PRO A 84 2.08 18.19 4.26
N ALA A 85 2.14 17.24 5.19
CA ALA A 85 3.02 17.30 6.36
C ALA A 85 4.34 16.54 6.16
N ALA A 86 4.69 16.16 4.93
CA ALA A 86 5.96 15.50 4.66
C ALA A 86 7.13 16.46 4.94
N ASP A 87 8.03 16.03 5.81
CA ASP A 87 9.26 16.75 6.17
C ASP A 87 10.38 15.71 6.28
N ALA A 88 11.35 15.80 5.37
CA ALA A 88 12.32 14.74 5.14
C ALA A 88 13.71 15.34 4.90
N ASP A 89 14.73 14.66 5.41
CA ASP A 89 16.10 14.94 5.00
C ASP A 89 16.25 14.70 3.48
N PRO A 90 16.73 15.69 2.69
CA PRO A 90 16.81 15.57 1.24
C PRO A 90 17.71 14.44 0.75
N LEU A 91 18.80 14.14 1.47
CA LEU A 91 19.73 13.09 1.06
C LEU A 91 19.16 11.71 1.36
N ARG A 92 18.65 11.49 2.58
CA ARG A 92 18.03 10.21 2.98
C ARG A 92 16.85 9.87 2.08
N SER A 93 15.93 10.82 1.88
CA SER A 93 14.74 10.60 1.04
C SER A 93 15.11 10.30 -0.41
N LEU A 94 16.10 10.98 -0.98
CA LEU A 94 16.59 10.71 -2.34
C LEU A 94 17.19 9.30 -2.46
N VAL A 95 18.05 8.90 -1.52
CA VAL A 95 18.71 7.58 -1.53
C VAL A 95 17.68 6.47 -1.39
N VAL A 96 16.80 6.55 -0.39
CA VAL A 96 15.78 5.52 -0.16
C VAL A 96 14.84 5.41 -1.36
N THR A 97 14.37 6.53 -1.89
CA THR A 97 13.47 6.53 -3.06
C THR A 97 14.16 5.90 -4.26
N THR A 98 15.41 6.28 -4.54
CA THR A 98 16.18 5.70 -5.65
C THR A 98 16.33 4.20 -5.48
N LEU A 99 16.69 3.71 -4.29
CA LEU A 99 16.85 2.28 -4.02
C LEU A 99 15.52 1.52 -4.20
N VAL A 100 14.41 2.05 -3.69
CA VAL A 100 13.07 1.44 -3.82
C VAL A 100 12.65 1.38 -5.29
N TRP A 101 12.85 2.45 -6.05
CA TRP A 101 12.55 2.48 -7.48
C TRP A 101 13.45 1.52 -8.28
N LEU A 102 14.75 1.49 -8.01
CA LEU A 102 15.66 0.54 -8.66
C LEU A 102 15.30 -0.91 -8.36
N TRP A 103 14.95 -1.22 -7.10
CA TRP A 103 14.46 -2.52 -6.69
C TRP A 103 13.16 -2.89 -7.41
N SER A 104 12.21 -1.95 -7.50
CA SER A 104 10.93 -2.13 -8.17
C SER A 104 11.12 -2.39 -9.66
N LEU A 105 11.92 -1.57 -10.35
CA LEU A 105 12.23 -1.73 -11.77
C LEU A 105 12.93 -3.06 -12.05
N ARG A 106 13.91 -3.45 -11.22
CA ARG A 106 14.60 -4.74 -11.32
C ARG A 106 13.61 -5.90 -11.24
N LEU A 107 12.75 -5.90 -10.23
CA LEU A 107 11.78 -6.98 -10.04
C LEU A 107 10.71 -7.01 -11.12
N THR A 108 10.20 -5.84 -11.53
CA THR A 108 9.23 -5.71 -12.60
C THR A 108 9.80 -6.27 -13.90
N HIS A 109 11.05 -5.93 -14.23
CA HIS A 109 11.75 -6.50 -15.37
C HIS A 109 11.96 -8.02 -15.23
N SER A 110 12.37 -8.51 -14.06
CA SER A 110 12.51 -9.95 -13.80
C SER A 110 11.19 -10.70 -13.97
N TYR A 111 10.08 -10.13 -13.51
CA TYR A 111 8.74 -10.68 -13.70
C TYR A 111 8.37 -10.75 -15.20
N PHE A 112 8.47 -9.64 -15.93
CA PHE A 112 8.12 -9.65 -17.36
C PHE A 112 9.02 -10.57 -18.19
N ARG A 113 10.30 -10.69 -17.83
CA ARG A 113 11.22 -11.66 -18.43
C ARG A 113 10.78 -13.11 -18.18
N ARG A 114 10.32 -13.43 -16.96
CA ARG A 114 9.79 -14.75 -16.60
C ARG A 114 8.53 -15.09 -17.41
N GLU A 115 7.66 -14.10 -17.58
CA GLU A 115 6.40 -14.24 -18.32
C GLU A 115 6.54 -14.13 -19.84
N GLU A 116 7.77 -14.10 -20.37
CA GLU A 116 8.02 -13.95 -21.81
C GLU A 116 7.31 -12.72 -22.42
N TRP A 117 7.17 -11.67 -21.60
CA TRP A 117 6.43 -10.43 -21.89
C TRP A 117 4.93 -10.62 -22.16
N GLN A 118 4.36 -11.76 -21.76
CA GLN A 118 2.93 -12.05 -21.84
C GLN A 118 2.23 -11.63 -20.54
N ILE A 119 1.41 -10.59 -20.60
CA ILE A 119 0.68 -10.09 -19.43
C ILE A 119 -0.47 -11.05 -19.10
N GLY A 120 -0.46 -11.58 -17.88
CA GLY A 120 -1.54 -12.41 -17.35
C GLY A 120 -1.71 -13.78 -17.99
N ALA A 121 -0.69 -14.26 -18.72
CA ALA A 121 -0.72 -15.57 -19.34
C ALA A 121 -0.57 -16.72 -18.33
N ARG A 122 0.07 -16.47 -17.19
CA ARG A 122 0.31 -17.49 -16.15
C ARG A 122 0.00 -16.91 -14.76
N GLU A 123 -0.61 -17.75 -13.93
CA GLU A 123 -0.76 -17.51 -12.50
C GLU A 123 0.48 -18.01 -11.74
N ASP A 124 0.80 -17.43 -10.58
CA ASP A 124 1.83 -17.99 -9.70
C ASP A 124 1.53 -19.46 -9.37
N TRP A 125 2.56 -20.30 -9.48
CA TRP A 125 2.49 -21.73 -9.21
C TRP A 125 2.03 -22.05 -7.77
N ARG A 126 2.30 -21.17 -6.80
CA ARG A 126 1.88 -21.34 -5.40
C ARG A 126 0.36 -21.31 -5.28
N PHE A 127 -0.27 -20.34 -5.94
CA PHE A 127 -1.71 -20.16 -5.89
C PHE A 127 -2.43 -21.23 -6.71
N SER A 128 -1.95 -21.53 -7.91
CA SER A 128 -2.51 -22.62 -8.72
C SER A 128 -2.33 -24.00 -8.06
N SER A 129 -1.19 -24.29 -7.44
CA SER A 129 -0.97 -25.52 -6.67
C SER A 129 -1.87 -25.59 -5.44
N MET A 130 -2.01 -24.49 -4.70
CA MET A 130 -2.91 -24.43 -3.54
C MET A 130 -4.37 -24.62 -3.96
N ARG A 131 -4.81 -23.97 -5.03
CA ARG A 131 -6.14 -24.14 -5.62
C ARG A 131 -6.43 -25.60 -5.98
N ALA A 132 -5.49 -26.26 -6.67
CA ALA A 132 -5.62 -27.67 -7.01
C ALA A 132 -5.74 -28.57 -5.77
N SER A 133 -5.08 -28.22 -4.67
CA SER A 133 -5.11 -29.00 -3.42
C SER A 133 -6.38 -28.82 -2.60
N ILE A 134 -6.95 -27.62 -2.53
CA ILE A 134 -8.11 -27.31 -1.67
C ILE A 134 -9.45 -27.37 -2.41
N GLY A 135 -9.41 -27.31 -3.74
CA GLY A 135 -10.57 -27.35 -4.64
C GLY A 135 -11.27 -25.99 -4.82
N GLU A 136 -11.91 -25.82 -5.98
CA GLU A 136 -12.52 -24.54 -6.41
C GLU A 136 -13.59 -24.02 -5.45
N ALA A 137 -14.39 -24.92 -4.86
CA ALA A 137 -15.46 -24.55 -3.93
C ALA A 137 -14.94 -23.82 -2.67
N ARG A 138 -13.67 -24.04 -2.29
CA ARG A 138 -13.03 -23.37 -1.15
C ARG A 138 -12.07 -22.28 -1.59
N TRP A 139 -11.51 -22.40 -2.79
CA TRP A 139 -10.54 -21.46 -3.32
C TRP A 139 -11.03 -20.01 -3.27
N TRP A 140 -12.27 -19.74 -3.64
CA TRP A 140 -12.77 -18.36 -3.74
C TRP A 140 -12.61 -17.53 -2.45
N TRP A 141 -12.81 -18.12 -1.26
CA TRP A 141 -12.65 -17.38 0.00
C TRP A 141 -11.26 -17.58 0.61
N VAL A 142 -10.61 -18.72 0.36
CA VAL A 142 -9.22 -18.96 0.81
C VAL A 142 -8.25 -18.05 0.06
N SER A 143 -8.49 -17.78 -1.22
CA SER A 143 -7.70 -16.85 -2.03
C SER A 143 -7.66 -15.46 -1.38
N PHE A 144 -8.79 -14.97 -0.86
CA PHE A 144 -8.85 -13.69 -0.14
C PHE A 144 -7.84 -13.62 1.02
N PHE A 145 -7.81 -14.63 1.88
CA PHE A 145 -6.89 -14.64 3.03
C PHE A 145 -5.45 -14.95 2.64
N ALA A 146 -5.25 -15.93 1.76
CA ALA A 146 -3.92 -16.46 1.45
C ALA A 146 -3.18 -15.62 0.40
N ALA A 147 -3.87 -15.18 -0.66
CA ALA A 147 -3.28 -14.39 -1.72
C ALA A 147 -3.36 -12.89 -1.44
N TYR A 148 -4.45 -12.36 -0.86
CA TYR A 148 -4.62 -10.92 -0.75
C TYR A 148 -4.27 -10.38 0.64
N LEU A 149 -5.04 -10.73 1.66
CA LEU A 149 -4.88 -10.16 3.01
C LEU A 149 -3.49 -10.45 3.60
N SER A 150 -2.94 -11.65 3.39
CA SER A 150 -1.59 -11.97 3.86
C SER A 150 -0.52 -11.09 3.21
N GLN A 151 -0.65 -10.82 1.90
CA GLN A 151 0.28 -10.00 1.14
C GLN A 151 0.13 -8.53 1.52
N HIS A 152 -1.09 -8.07 1.78
CA HIS A 152 -1.35 -6.73 2.31
C HIS A 152 -0.61 -6.51 3.64
N VAL A 153 -0.84 -7.36 4.64
CA VAL A 153 -0.18 -7.24 5.96
C VAL A 153 1.34 -7.23 5.81
N MET A 154 1.88 -8.13 5.00
CA MET A 154 3.32 -8.20 4.75
C MET A 154 3.84 -6.93 4.07
N LEU A 155 3.19 -6.47 2.99
CA LEU A 155 3.64 -5.32 2.20
C LEU A 155 3.57 -4.01 2.99
N MET A 156 2.51 -3.79 3.75
CA MET A 156 2.40 -2.64 4.64
C MET A 156 3.43 -2.70 5.76
N GLY A 157 3.70 -3.89 6.29
CA GLY A 157 4.77 -4.10 7.28
C GLY A 157 6.15 -3.71 6.75
N ILE A 158 6.55 -4.22 5.57
CA ILE A 158 7.88 -3.94 5.01
C ILE A 158 8.04 -2.50 4.49
N THR A 159 6.94 -1.83 4.13
CA THR A 159 6.95 -0.44 3.63
C THR A 159 6.72 0.60 4.73
N LEU A 160 6.41 0.18 5.96
CA LEU A 160 6.25 1.09 7.10
C LEU A 160 7.46 2.04 7.31
N PRO A 161 8.73 1.62 7.12
CA PRO A 161 9.86 2.53 7.22
C PRO A 161 9.81 3.72 6.25
N LEU A 162 9.13 3.60 5.09
CA LEU A 162 8.97 4.69 4.13
C LEU A 162 8.16 5.85 4.72
N TYR A 163 7.23 5.57 5.64
CA TYR A 163 6.52 6.64 6.35
C TYR A 163 7.49 7.51 7.15
N PHE A 164 8.40 6.88 7.93
CA PHE A 164 9.37 7.61 8.76
C PHE A 164 10.42 8.36 7.94
N VAL A 165 10.74 7.89 6.73
CA VAL A 165 11.62 8.61 5.81
C VAL A 165 11.04 9.98 5.43
N TYR A 166 9.71 10.08 5.34
CA TYR A 166 9.01 11.30 4.94
C TYR A 166 8.35 12.07 6.10
N ALA A 167 8.35 11.52 7.31
CA ALA A 167 7.73 12.15 8.48
C ALA A 167 8.74 12.70 9.49
N ASP A 168 10.03 12.41 9.33
CA ASP A 168 11.10 12.85 10.22
C ASP A 168 12.23 13.53 9.42
N PRO A 169 12.57 14.81 9.72
CA PRO A 169 13.66 15.53 9.09
C PRO A 169 15.04 15.26 9.72
N ALA A 170 15.18 14.28 10.62
CA ALA A 170 16.45 13.90 11.22
C ALA A 170 17.54 13.79 10.13
N PRO A 171 18.77 14.27 10.33
CA PRO A 171 19.80 14.21 9.29
C PRO A 171 20.27 12.77 9.06
N TRP A 172 21.05 12.56 8.00
CA TRP A 172 21.73 11.29 7.72
C TRP A 172 22.49 10.75 8.93
N HIS A 173 22.15 9.55 9.38
CA HIS A 173 22.82 8.89 10.49
C HIS A 173 24.10 8.18 10.00
N PRO A 174 25.31 8.57 10.47
CA PRO A 174 26.57 8.11 9.88
C PRO A 174 26.79 6.59 9.87
N VAL A 175 26.27 5.86 10.87
CA VAL A 175 26.41 4.40 10.96
C VAL A 175 25.26 3.69 10.25
N TRP A 176 24.02 3.84 10.75
CA TRP A 176 22.86 3.11 10.27
C TRP A 176 22.50 3.38 8.81
N ASP A 177 22.46 4.64 8.37
CA ASP A 177 22.06 4.97 7.01
C ASP A 177 23.14 4.53 6.00
N THR A 178 24.41 4.64 6.38
CA THR A 178 25.54 4.14 5.57
C THR A 178 25.50 2.61 5.44
N LEU A 179 25.22 1.88 6.53
CA LEU A 179 25.09 0.42 6.48
C LEU A 179 23.88 -0.04 5.66
N ALA A 180 22.76 0.70 5.72
CA ALA A 180 21.56 0.37 4.96
C ALA A 180 21.70 0.67 3.46
N ALA A 181 22.55 1.64 3.08
CA ALA A 181 22.77 2.05 1.70
C ALA A 181 23.93 1.33 0.98
N ALA A 182 24.77 0.59 1.72
CA ALA A 182 25.92 -0.16 1.21
C ALA A 182 25.52 -1.55 0.66
#